data_AF-A0A919YKC3-F1
#
_entry.id   AF-A0A919YKC3-F1
#
_cell.length_a   1.000
_cell.length_b   1.000
_cell.length_c   1.000
_cell.angle_alpha   90.00
_cell.angle_beta   90.00
_cell.angle_gamma   90.00
#
_symmetry.space_group_name_H-M   'P 1'
#
loop_
_entity.id
_entity.type
_entity.pdbx_description
1 polymer ?
#
loop_
_entity_poly.entity_id
_entity_poly.type
_entity_poly.pdbx_seq_one_letter_code
_entity_poly.pdbx_strand_id
1 'polypeptide(L)' 'MSHDISIWTLKKMPLQQVIQYIEQNSTPEYRARMAKIKKADYEQLPAEQAQDKLVAAISKMSEEEYTDYLLELVDE' A
#
# COMPACT_ATOMS: atom_id res chain seq x y z
N MET A 1 16.68 1.04 13.96
CA MET A 1 16.04 2.37 14.07
C MET A 1 14.76 2.25 13.28
N SER A 2 13.67 1.85 13.94
CA SER A 2 12.34 1.78 13.35
C SER A 2 11.91 3.21 13.04
N HIS A 3 11.72 3.52 11.75
CA HIS A 3 11.09 4.78 11.38
C HIS A 3 9.60 4.59 11.61
N ASP A 4 9.16 4.81 12.86
CA ASP A 4 7.75 4.90 13.27
C ASP A 4 7.08 6.08 12.56
N ILE A 5 6.80 5.93 11.27
CA ILE A 5 5.89 6.81 10.57
C ILE A 5 4.49 6.51 11.12
N SER A 6 3.94 7.44 11.89
CA SER A 6 2.60 7.26 12.44
C SER A 6 1.57 7.17 11.31
N ILE A 7 0.52 6.35 11.48
CA ILE A 7 -0.61 6.24 10.53
C ILE A 7 -1.21 7.61 10.21
N TRP A 8 -1.21 8.53 11.18
CA TRP A 8 -1.65 9.92 10.99
C TRP A 8 -0.79 10.69 9.98
N THR A 9 0.50 10.39 9.90
CA THR A 9 1.43 10.94 8.92
C THR A 9 1.15 10.36 7.54
N LEU A 10 0.93 9.04 7.43
CA LEU A 10 0.53 8.40 6.17
C LEU A 10 -0.81 8.95 5.66
N LYS A 11 -1.80 9.14 6.54
CA LYS A 11 -3.11 9.69 6.18
C LYS A 11 -3.04 11.15 5.70
N LYS A 12 -2.07 11.92 6.21
CA LYS A 12 -1.81 13.30 5.77
C LYS A 12 -0.95 13.41 4.51
N MET A 13 -0.19 12.37 4.19
CA MET A 13 0.64 12.35 2.99
C MET A 13 -0.23 12.18 1.74
N PRO A 14 0.20 12.74 0.60
CA PRO A 14 -0.48 12.50 -0.66
C PRO A 14 -0.38 11.01 -1.02
N LEU A 15 -1.42 10.49 -1.65
CA LEU A 15 -1.55 9.07 -2.00
C LEU A 15 -0.29 8.48 -2.66
N GLN A 16 0.35 9.25 -3.55
CA GLN A 16 1.59 8.82 -4.22
C GLN A 16 2.76 8.59 -3.24
N GLN A 17 2.92 9.45 -2.23
CA GLN A 17 3.95 9.26 -1.20
C GLN A 17 3.65 8.02 -0.36
N VAL A 18 2.38 7.79 -0.02
CA VAL A 18 1.98 6.60 0.73
C VAL A 18 2.23 5.33 -0.07
N ILE A 19 1.93 5.33 -1.37
CA ILE A 19 2.21 4.17 -2.23
C ILE A 19 3.70 3.92 -2.33
N GLN A 20 4.54 4.95 -2.50
CA GLN A 20 5.99 4.76 -2.47
C GLN A 20 6.47 4.22 -1.12
N TYR A 21 5.90 4.68 -0.02
CA TYR A 21 6.22 4.17 1.31
C TYR A 21 5.82 2.70 1.47
N ILE A 22 4.62 2.33 1.04
CA ILE A 22 4.16 0.94 0.98
C ILE A 22 5.12 0.13 0.11
N GLU A 23 5.53 0.61 -1.06
CA GLU A 23 6.46 -0.12 -1.93
C GLU A 23 7.86 -0.31 -1.34
N GLN A 24 8.29 0.56 -0.43
CA GLN A 24 9.59 0.45 0.23
C GLN A 24 9.55 -0.36 1.52
N ASN A 25 8.42 -0.35 2.23
CA ASN A 25 8.29 -0.94 3.57
C ASN A 25 7.39 -2.18 3.63
N SER A 26 6.65 -2.51 2.56
CA SER A 26 5.80 -3.70 2.51
C SER A 26 6.38 -4.82 1.65
N THR A 27 5.88 -6.03 1.87
CA THR A 27 6.18 -7.18 1.00
C THR A 27 5.35 -7.17 -0.29
N PRO A 28 5.80 -7.83 -1.37
CA PRO A 28 5.02 -7.99 -2.60
C PRO A 28 3.65 -8.67 -2.37
N GLU A 29 3.58 -9.54 -1.36
CA GLU A 29 2.35 -10.22 -0.95
C GLU A 29 1.33 -9.24 -0.37
N TYR A 30 1.80 -8.35 0.50
CA TYR A 30 0.98 -7.31 1.10
C TYR A 30 0.42 -6.35 0.03
N ARG A 31 1.25 -5.94 -0.93
CA ARG A 31 0.83 -5.09 -2.06
C ARG A 31 -0.18 -5.78 -2.96
N ALA A 32 0.00 -7.08 -3.23
CA ALA A 32 -0.97 -7.86 -3.99
C ALA A 32 -2.33 -7.92 -3.29
N ARG A 33 -2.32 -8.11 -1.96
CA ARG A 33 -3.53 -8.11 -1.12
C ARG A 33 -4.25 -6.76 -1.15
N MET A 34 -3.53 -5.66 -0.97
CA MET A 34 -4.07 -4.30 -1.11
C MET A 34 -4.66 -4.04 -2.51
N ALA A 35 -3.94 -4.46 -3.55
CA ALA A 35 -4.39 -4.32 -4.94
C ALA A 35 -5.54 -5.29 -5.32
N LYS A 36 -5.97 -6.16 -4.39
CA LYS A 36 -6.98 -7.22 -4.62
C LYS A 36 -6.65 -8.09 -5.84
N ILE A 37 -5.36 -8.38 -6.06
CA ILE A 37 -4.87 -9.28 -7.11
C ILE A 37 -4.03 -10.40 -6.50
N LYS A 38 -3.78 -11.47 -7.26
CA LYS A 38 -2.90 -12.55 -6.79
C LYS A 38 -1.46 -12.08 -6.80
N LYS A 39 -0.66 -12.57 -5.84
CA LYS A 39 0.78 -12.33 -5.78
C LYS A 39 1.50 -12.67 -7.09
N ALA A 40 1.17 -13.81 -7.69
CA ALA A 40 1.76 -14.23 -8.97
C ALA A 40 1.47 -13.22 -10.10
N ASP A 41 0.26 -12.68 -10.17
CA ASP A 41 -0.08 -11.61 -11.12
C ASP A 41 0.67 -10.32 -10.77
N TYR A 42 0.76 -9.96 -9.48
CA TYR A 42 1.47 -8.75 -9.03
C TYR A 42 2.97 -8.79 -9.36
N GLU A 43 3.63 -9.94 -9.18
CA GLU A 43 5.05 -10.13 -9.50
C GLU A 43 5.33 -10.12 -11.00
N GLN A 44 4.33 -10.45 -11.82
CA GLN A 44 4.42 -10.37 -13.28
C GLN A 44 4.10 -8.96 -13.82
N LEU A 45 3.53 -8.08 -13.01
CA LEU A 45 3.22 -6.72 -13.43
C LEU A 45 4.47 -5.84 -13.38
N PRO A 46 4.66 -4.95 -14.37
CA PRO A 46 5.67 -3.91 -14.28
C PRO A 46 5.30 -2.94 -13.15
N ALA A 47 6.33 -2.35 -12.51
CA ALA A 47 6.17 -1.48 -11.35
C ALA A 47 5.12 -0.37 -11.57
N GLU A 48 5.10 0.26 -12.74
CA GLU A 48 4.10 1.28 -13.09
C GLU A 48 2.66 0.74 -13.06
N GLN A 49 2.41 -0.46 -13.61
CA GLN A 49 1.07 -1.06 -13.57
C GLN A 49 0.68 -1.53 -12.17
N ALA A 50 1.65 -2.05 -11.41
CA ALA A 50 1.43 -2.45 -10.02
C ALA A 50 1.04 -1.24 -9.15
N GLN A 51 1.71 -0.10 -9.38
CA GLN A 51 1.41 1.17 -8.73
C GLN A 51 0.02 1.69 -9.12
N ASP A 52 -0.32 1.69 -10.41
CA ASP A 52 -1.65 2.10 -10.90
C ASP A 52 -2.77 1.22 -10.31
N LYS A 53 -2.53 -0.09 -10.20
CA LYS A 53 -3.45 -1.05 -9.56
C LYS A 53 -3.64 -0.73 -8.09
N LEU A 54 -2.58 -0.41 -7.37
CA LEU A 54 -2.64 0.03 -5.97
C LEU A 54 -3.43 1.33 -5.85
N VAL A 55 -3.15 2.35 -6.66
CA VAL A 55 -3.92 3.62 -6.68
C VAL A 55 -5.40 3.35 -6.92
N ALA A 56 -5.73 2.53 -7.91
CA ALA A 56 -7.10 2.21 -8.28
C ALA A 56 -7.80 1.38 -7.20
N ALA A 57 -7.10 0.46 -6.55
CA ALA A 57 -7.63 -0.31 -5.42
C ALA A 57 -7.85 0.58 -4.20
N ILE A 58 -6.91 1.48 -3.89
CA ILE A 58 -7.01 2.43 -2.77
C ILE A 58 -8.15 3.43 -3.01
N SER A 59 -8.35 3.85 -4.26
CA SER A 59 -9.45 4.74 -4.61
C SER A 59 -10.82 4.06 -4.57
N LYS A 60 -10.87 2.72 -4.61
CA LYS A 60 -12.11 1.92 -4.57
C LYS A 60 -12.39 1.31 -3.19
N MET A 61 -11.39 1.21 -2.33
CA MET A 61 -11.56 0.69 -0.97
C MET A 61 -12.11 1.79 -0.05
N SER A 62 -12.83 1.36 0.98
CA SER A 62 -13.32 2.28 2.01
C SER A 62 -12.17 2.86 2.82
N GLU A 63 -12.35 4.06 3.39
CA GLU A 63 -11.35 4.68 4.27
C GLU A 63 -10.98 3.76 5.44
N GLU A 64 -11.93 2.96 5.94
CA GLU A 64 -11.71 1.95 6.97
C GLU A 64 -10.77 0.83 6.52
N GLU A 65 -11.01 0.20 5.36
CA GLU A 65 -10.11 -0.82 4.78
C GLU A 65 -8.72 -0.24 4.56
N TYR A 66 -8.63 0.98 4.01
CA TYR A 66 -7.35 1.65 3.78
C TYR A 66 -6.61 1.93 5.09
N THR A 67 -7.33 2.40 6.13
CA THR A 67 -6.74 2.69 7.44
C THR A 67 -6.25 1.41 8.11
N ASP A 68 -6.99 0.30 7.98
CA ASP A 68 -6.62 -1.02 8.50
C ASP A 68 -5.30 -1.50 7.87
N TYR A 69 -5.18 -1.37 6.54
CA TYR A 69 -3.90 -1.64 5.86
C TYR A 69 -2.79 -0.73 6.39
N LEU A 70 -2.97 0.59 6.40
CA LEU A 70 -1.94 1.49 6.93
C LEU A 70 -1.57 1.18 8.38
N LEU A 71 -2.49 0.64 9.17
CA LEU A 71 -2.22 0.21 10.54
C LEU A 71 -1.35 -1.05 10.59
N GLU A 72 -1.67 -2.08 9.80
CA GLU A 72 -0.82 -3.27 9.64
C GLU A 72 0.60 -2.88 9.17
N LEU A 73 0.73 -1.91 8.25
CA LEU A 73 2.01 -1.47 7.71
C LEU A 73 2.91 -0.75 8.73
N VAL A 74 2.32 -0.10 9.74
CA VAL A 74 3.05 0.71 10.74
C VAL A 74 3.37 -0.11 11.99
N ASP A 75 2.64 -1.21 12.23
CA ASP A 75 2.86 -2.13 13.36
C ASP A 75 3.92 -3.21 13.04
N GLU A 76 4.19 -3.51 11.75
CA GLU A 76 5.25 -4.43 11.26
C GLU A 76 6.67 -3.86 11.34
#